data_AF-A0A350KQ06-F1
#
_entry.id   AF-A0A350KQ06-F1
#
_cell.length_a   1.000
_cell.length_b   1.000
_cell.length_c   1.000
_cell.angle_alpha   90.00
_cell.angle_beta   90.00
_cell.angle_gamma   90.00
#
_symmetry.space_group_name_H-M   'P 1'
#
loop_
_entity.id
_entity.type
_entity.pdbx_description
1 polymer ?
#
loop_
_entity_poly.entity_id
_entity_poly.type
_entity_poly.pdbx_seq_one_letter_code
_entity_poly.pdbx_strand_id
1 'polypeptide(L)'
;MVKAAFFDIDGTLVSFKTHTMPESTKRALAALRRNGVKVFIATGRAPNNIDFVKKMFDFDGFVCFNGLLCFDADGTVLYDRPLPRRDIDAVLPYMNERKIACCFE
;
A
#
# COMPACT_ATOMS: atom_id res chain seq x y z
N MET A 1 -13.95 -15.84 -13.99
CA MET A 1 -13.70 -14.47 -14.51
C MET A 1 -13.15 -13.63 -13.38
N VAL A 2 -12.11 -12.81 -13.61
CA VAL A 2 -11.50 -11.96 -12.57
C VAL A 2 -12.47 -10.85 -12.17
N LYS A 3 -12.55 -10.54 -10.87
CA LYS A 3 -13.43 -9.48 -10.31
C LYS A 3 -12.65 -8.36 -9.62
N ALA A 4 -11.46 -8.67 -9.12
CA ALA A 4 -10.55 -7.73 -8.51
C ALA A 4 -9.11 -8.08 -8.88
N ALA A 5 -8.26 -7.07 -9.00
CA ALA A 5 -6.82 -7.21 -9.19
C ALA A 5 -6.10 -6.30 -8.20
N PHE A 6 -5.09 -6.85 -7.52
CA PHE A 6 -4.28 -6.16 -6.53
C PHE A 6 -2.86 -6.02 -7.07
N PHE A 7 -2.29 -4.83 -6.92
CA PHE A 7 -0.98 -4.51 -7.47
C PHE A 7 -0.09 -3.94 -6.38
N ASP A 8 1.14 -4.43 -6.33
CA ASP A 8 2.21 -3.76 -5.61
C ASP A 8 2.62 -2.46 -6.33
N ILE A 9 3.34 -1.59 -5.63
CA ILE A 9 3.81 -0.29 -6.15
C ILE A 9 5.20 -0.46 -6.77
N ASP A 10 6.20 -0.72 -5.94
CA ASP A 10 7.61 -0.52 -6.26
C ASP A 10 8.16 -1.66 -7.13
N GLY A 11 8.58 -1.35 -8.35
CA GLY A 11 9.02 -2.36 -9.32
C GLY A 11 7.87 -3.11 -9.99
N THR A 12 6.61 -2.81 -9.63
CA THR A 12 5.41 -3.38 -10.25
C THR A 12 4.65 -2.32 -11.05
N LEU A 13 4.02 -1.35 -10.37
CA LEU A 13 3.33 -0.24 -11.03
C LEU A 13 4.27 0.94 -11.32
N VAL A 14 5.24 1.16 -10.44
CA VAL A 14 6.17 2.30 -10.49
C VAL A 14 7.58 1.77 -10.73
N SER A 15 8.20 2.26 -11.80
CA SER A 15 9.55 1.86 -12.16
C SER A 15 10.59 2.47 -11.21
N PHE A 16 11.56 1.67 -10.76
CA PHE A 16 12.71 2.17 -10.01
C PHE A 16 13.64 3.08 -10.83
N LYS A 17 13.55 3.04 -12.16
CA LYS A 17 14.40 3.86 -13.03
C LYS A 17 13.80 5.24 -13.29
N THR A 18 12.50 5.29 -13.53
CA THR A 18 11.81 6.54 -13.89
C THR A 18 11.05 7.14 -12.73
N HIS A 19 10.83 6.38 -11.65
CA HIS A 19 9.98 6.75 -10.52
C HIS A 19 8.56 7.14 -10.94
N THR A 20 8.10 6.60 -12.07
CA THR A 20 6.78 6.87 -12.64
C THR A 20 6.07 5.59 -13.04
N MET A 21 4.75 5.68 -13.15
CA MET A 21 3.92 4.66 -13.76
C MET A 21 3.91 4.81 -15.29
N PRO A 22 4.30 3.78 -16.06
CA PRO A 22 4.24 3.82 -17.52
C PRO A 22 2.82 4.07 -18.04
N GLU A 23 2.70 4.78 -19.16
CA GLU A 23 1.39 5.04 -19.78
C GLU A 23 0.70 3.76 -20.26
N SER A 24 1.46 2.73 -20.64
CA SER A 24 0.90 1.40 -20.94
C SER A 24 0.21 0.79 -19.73
N THR A 25 0.79 0.92 -18.53
CA THR A 25 0.21 0.44 -17.27
C THR A 25 -1.09 1.17 -16.96
N LYS A 26 -1.13 2.50 -17.07
CA LYS A 26 -2.37 3.27 -16.87
C LYS A 26 -3.48 2.84 -17.82
N ARG A 27 -3.16 2.61 -19.10
CA ARG A 27 -4.13 2.09 -20.09
C ARG A 27 -4.64 0.69 -19.74
N ALA A 28 -3.76 -0.19 -19.25
CA ALA A 28 -4.15 -1.53 -18.83
C ALA A 28 -5.07 -1.50 -17.59
N LEU A 29 -4.74 -0.70 -16.58
CA LEU A 29 -5.58 -0.52 -15.39
C LEU A 29 -6.96 0.06 -15.75
N ALA A 30 -7.00 1.06 -16.64
CA ALA A 30 -8.27 1.61 -17.14
C ALA A 30 -9.09 0.55 -17.91
N ALA A 31 -8.44 -0.31 -18.69
CA ALA A 31 -9.11 -1.41 -19.39
C ALA A 31 -9.70 -2.45 -18.42
N LEU A 32 -9.00 -2.78 -17.33
CA LEU A 32 -9.52 -3.64 -16.26
C LEU A 32 -10.79 -3.03 -15.64
N ARG A 33 -10.75 -1.75 -15.27
CA ARG A 33 -11.92 -1.05 -14.71
C ARG A 33 -13.11 -1.02 -15.67
N ARG A 34 -12.88 -0.77 -16.96
CA ARG A 34 -13.93 -0.82 -18.00
C ARG A 34 -14.58 -2.20 -18.14
N ASN A 35 -13.83 -3.27 -17.87
CA ASN A 35 -14.33 -4.64 -17.87
C ASN A 35 -14.97 -5.06 -16.53
N GLY A 36 -15.23 -4.12 -15.62
CA GLY A 36 -15.85 -4.38 -14.32
C GLY A 36 -14.90 -5.03 -13.31
N VAL A 37 -13.59 -5.01 -13.55
CA VAL A 37 -12.58 -5.47 -12.59
C VAL A 37 -12.18 -4.31 -11.69
N LYS A 38 -12.33 -4.50 -10.38
CA LYS A 38 -11.85 -3.55 -9.38
C LYS A 38 -10.32 -3.60 -9.26
N VAL A 39 -9.67 -2.45 -9.11
CA VAL A 39 -8.21 -2.37 -9.06
C VAL A 39 -7.76 -1.76 -7.75
N PHE A 40 -6.86 -2.45 -7.05
CA PHE A 40 -6.43 -2.11 -5.70
C PHE A 40 -4.91 -2.02 -5.62
N ILE A 41 -4.42 -1.23 -4.68
CA ILE A 41 -3.01 -1.26 -4.25
C ILE A 41 -2.85 -2.23 -3.10
N ALA A 42 -1.77 -3.02 -3.11
CA ALA A 42 -1.31 -3.81 -1.97
C ALA A 42 0.19 -3.61 -1.76
N THR A 43 0.56 -2.92 -0.69
CA THR A 43 1.93 -2.45 -0.45
C THR A 43 2.33 -2.52 1.02
N GLY A 44 3.64 -2.63 1.26
CA GLY A 44 4.23 -2.47 2.58
C GLY A 44 4.26 -1.02 3.08
N ARG A 45 4.11 -0.04 2.18
CA ARG A 45 4.15 1.39 2.52
C ARG A 45 3.01 1.78 3.46
N ALA A 46 3.27 2.77 4.30
CA ALA A 46 2.29 3.47 5.10
C ALA A 46 1.32 4.30 4.22
N PRO A 47 0.08 4.61 4.67
CA PRO A 47 -0.87 5.41 3.91
C PRO A 47 -0.37 6.80 3.52
N ASN A 48 0.41 7.45 4.39
CA ASN A 48 1.05 8.75 4.12
C ASN A 48 2.18 8.67 3.07
N ASN A 49 2.64 7.47 2.72
CA ASN A 49 3.76 7.21 1.81
C ASN A 49 3.30 6.77 0.41
N ILE A 50 1.99 6.84 0.11
CA ILE A 50 1.42 6.42 -1.20
C ILE A 50 0.69 7.53 -1.96
N ASP A 51 0.70 8.77 -1.45
CA ASP A 51 0.01 9.90 -2.09
C ASP A 51 0.42 10.15 -3.54
N PHE A 52 1.69 9.87 -3.87
CA PHE A 52 2.19 10.01 -5.23
C PHE A 52 1.50 9.03 -6.20
N VAL A 53 1.24 7.79 -5.77
CA VAL A 53 0.54 6.79 -6.60
C VAL A 53 -0.93 7.14 -6.75
N LYS A 54 -1.56 7.63 -5.68
CA LYS A 54 -2.96 8.12 -5.71
C LYS A 54 -3.14 9.25 -6.73
N LYS A 55 -2.12 10.08 -6.95
CA LYS A 55 -2.13 11.14 -7.97
C LYS A 55 -1.88 10.62 -9.40
N MET A 56 -1.36 9.40 -9.57
CA MET A 56 -1.06 8.83 -10.89
C MET A 56 -2.23 8.06 -11.50
N PHE A 57 -3.10 7.47 -10.67
CA PHE A 57 -4.24 6.67 -11.11
C PHE A 57 -5.27 6.49 -9.98
N ASP A 58 -6.56 6.41 -10.33
CA ASP A 58 -7.65 6.19 -9.38
C ASP A 58 -7.84 4.70 -9.08
N PHE A 59 -7.54 4.29 -7.85
CA PHE A 59 -7.73 2.92 -7.35
C PHE A 59 -9.02 2.79 -6.54
N ASP A 60 -9.61 1.59 -6.52
CA ASP A 60 -10.83 1.28 -5.78
C ASP A 60 -10.57 1.04 -4.26
N GLY A 61 -9.30 0.93 -3.85
CA GLY A 61 -8.90 0.82 -2.45
C GLY A 61 -7.43 0.43 -2.28
N PHE A 62 -7.01 0.35 -1.02
CA PHE A 62 -5.61 0.25 -0.62
C PHE A 62 -5.44 -0.73 0.53
N VAL A 63 -4.38 -1.52 0.45
CA VAL A 63 -3.87 -2.41 1.49
C VAL A 63 -2.46 -1.93 1.82
N CYS A 64 -2.28 -1.36 3.01
CA CYS A 64 -1.05 -0.71 3.49
C CYS A 64 -0.46 -1.47 4.68
N PHE A 65 0.75 -1.09 5.10
CA PHE A 65 1.47 -1.73 6.22
C PHE A 65 1.52 -3.26 6.10
N ASN A 66 1.75 -3.78 4.87
CA ASN A 66 1.74 -5.21 4.58
C ASN A 66 0.43 -5.91 4.98
N GLY A 67 -0.71 -5.20 4.92
CA GLY A 67 -2.03 -5.76 5.20
C GLY A 67 -2.62 -5.41 6.56
N LEU A 68 -1.92 -4.63 7.39
CA LEU A 68 -2.45 -4.22 8.70
C LEU A 68 -3.49 -3.11 8.62
N LEU A 69 -3.52 -2.34 7.53
CA LEU A 69 -4.50 -1.28 7.33
C LEU A 69 -5.05 -1.32 5.91
N CYS A 70 -6.37 -1.46 5.79
CA CYS A 70 -7.08 -1.48 4.51
C CYS A 70 -8.18 -0.42 4.51
N PHE A 71 -8.26 0.35 3.43
CA PHE A 71 -9.28 1.38 3.25
C PHE A 71 -9.70 1.48 1.78
N ASP A 72 -10.94 1.90 1.53
CA ASP A 72 -11.45 2.10 0.18
C ASP A 72 -10.97 3.43 -0.45
N ALA A 73 -11.40 3.70 -1.68
CA ALA A 73 -11.06 4.92 -2.42
C ALA A 73 -11.47 6.22 -1.69
N ASP A 74 -12.57 6.17 -0.93
CA ASP A 74 -13.14 7.31 -0.20
C ASP A 74 -12.46 7.51 1.17
N GLY A 75 -11.56 6.60 1.55
CA GLY A 75 -10.85 6.63 2.82
C GLY A 75 -11.59 5.93 3.96
N THR A 76 -12.68 5.20 3.68
CA THR A 76 -13.36 4.39 4.69
C THR A 76 -12.46 3.23 5.08
N VAL A 77 -12.09 3.16 6.36
CA VAL A 77 -11.31 2.04 6.90
C VAL A 77 -12.18 0.79 6.92
N LEU A 78 -11.72 -0.25 6.23
CA LEU A 78 -12.36 -1.56 6.14
C LEU A 78 -11.71 -2.57 7.10
N TYR A 79 -10.43 -2.37 7.39
CA TYR A 79 -9.65 -3.21 8.30
C TYR A 79 -8.52 -2.41 8.91
N ASP A 80 -8.31 -2.53 10.21
CA ASP A 80 -7.19 -1.92 10.94
C ASP A 80 -6.76 -2.85 12.08
N ARG A 81 -5.49 -3.24 12.06
CA ARG A 81 -4.88 -4.11 13.05
C ARG A 81 -3.50 -3.56 13.44
N PRO A 82 -3.43 -2.60 14.37
CA PRO A 82 -2.16 -2.11 14.87
C PRO A 82 -1.43 -3.21 15.64
N LEU A 83 -0.09 -3.09 15.69
CA LEU A 83 0.71 -3.93 16.58
C LEU A 83 0.30 -3.67 18.04
N PRO A 84 0.01 -4.73 18.83
CA PRO A 84 -0.31 -4.56 20.23
C PRO A 84 0.83 -3.85 20.97
N ARG A 85 0.47 -2.88 21.82
CA ARG A 85 1.44 -2.11 22.59
C ARG A 85 2.40 -2.99 23.41
N ARG A 86 1.89 -4.09 23.97
CA ARG A 86 2.70 -5.07 24.72
C ARG A 86 3.85 -5.66 23.91
N ASP A 87 3.67 -5.85 22.60
CA ASP A 87 4.69 -6.47 21.74
C ASP A 87 5.79 -5.44 21.45
N ILE A 88 5.41 -4.17 21.30
CA ILE A 88 6.36 -3.05 21.21
C ILE A 88 7.14 -2.90 22.52
N ASP A 89 6.46 -2.87 23.67
CA ASP A 89 7.10 -2.75 24.98
C ASP A 89 8.06 -3.93 25.27
N ALA A 90 7.76 -5.13 24.75
CA ALA A 90 8.63 -6.30 24.89
C ALA A 90 9.92 -6.21 24.05
N VAL A 91 9.88 -5.58 22.87
CA VAL A 91 11.04 -5.50 21.96
C VAL A 91 11.89 -4.23 22.17
N LEU A 92 11.28 -3.16 22.67
CA LEU A 92 11.94 -1.86 22.86
C LEU A 92 13.22 -1.93 23.71
N PRO A 93 13.27 -2.64 24.85
CA PRO A 93 14.49 -2.73 25.65
C PRO A 93 15.65 -3.35 24.87
N TYR A 94 15.38 -4.40 24.09
CA TYR A 94 16.38 -5.07 23.25
C TYR A 94 16.95 -4.12 22.19
N MET A 95 16.08 -3.34 21.53
CA MET A 95 16.49 -2.35 20.53
C MET A 95 17.35 -1.25 21.16
N ASN A 96 16.94 -0.74 22.33
CA ASN A 96 17.65 0.34 23.03
C ASN A 96 19.03 -0.12 23.53
N GLU A 97 19.11 -1.30 24.16
CA GLU A 97 20.37 -1.87 24.66
C GLU A 97 21.41 -2.02 23.53
N ARG A 98 20.96 -2.47 22.35
CA ARG A 98 21.81 -2.68 21.17
C ARG A 98 21.97 -1.46 20.28
N LYS A 99 21.37 -0.32 20.64
CA LYS A 99 21.36 0.91 19.84
C LYS A 99 20.87 0.66 18.41
N ILE A 100 19.87 -0.20 18.25
CA ILE A 100 19.22 -0.48 16.96
C ILE A 100 18.24 0.66 16.68
N ALA A 101 18.44 1.36 15.57
CA ALA A 101 17.51 2.39 15.13
C ALA A 101 16.14 1.77 14.79
N CYS A 102 15.07 2.39 15.28
CA CYS A 102 13.69 2.02 14.98
C CYS A 102 12.83 3.28 14.82
N CYS A 103 11.71 3.15 14.11
CA CYS A 103 10.69 4.18 13.93
C CYS A 103 9.33 3.54 14.19
N PHE A 104 8.40 4.32 14.72
CA PHE A 104 7.00 3.93 14.89
C PHE A 104 6.15 4.96 14.16
N GLU A 105 5.26 4.47 13.31
CA GLU A 105 4.31 5.27 12.51
C GLU A 105 2.87 4.88 12.84
#